data_AF-A0A1X6N674-F1
#
_entry.id   AF-A0A1X6N674-F1
#
_cell.length_a   1.000
_cell.length_b   1.000
_cell.length_c   1.000
_cell.angle_alpha   90.00
_cell.angle_beta   90.00
_cell.angle_gamma   90.00
#
_symmetry.space_group_name_H-M   'P 1'
#
loop_
_entity.id
_entity.type
_entity.pdbx_description
1 polymer ?
#
loop_
_entity_poly.entity_id
_entity_poly.type
_entity_poly.pdbx_seq_one_letter_code
_entity_poly.pdbx_strand_id
1 'polypeptide(L)'
;MQACRRTSRDLARIVRKTHYSTASNPEHIRRDLRALLRETAQPVAVVTSLMPQAPSEPHPDTTHYSRFHGATLSSFSSIALDPHPLVAFSLRVPSRMATSLKDAHAAPPVPSHMVVNILSAAQAAIAVRFSRPDLHPHPFAHTPYTLTSEGLPAITGSLGALSCRLIAASWPLHDIEMLDSKNKKEGARSWQGDGIASELFIAQVTRVESLCASDEEDSTRTSPLLYYRRRYATTCDLEAPDH
;
A
#
# COMPACT_ATOMS: atom_id res chain seq x y z
N MET A 1 -33.44 -25.31 30.97
CA MET A 1 -34.22 -25.32 29.71
C MET A 1 -35.02 -24.04 29.62
N GLN A 2 -34.57 -23.07 28.82
CA GLN A 2 -35.37 -21.90 28.44
C GLN A 2 -34.96 -21.50 27.02
N ALA A 3 -35.89 -21.70 26.09
CA ALA A 3 -35.67 -21.55 24.66
C ALA A 3 -35.73 -20.07 24.25
N CYS A 4 -34.60 -19.53 23.77
CA CYS A 4 -34.53 -18.22 23.15
C CYS A 4 -35.05 -18.32 21.71
N ARG A 5 -36.23 -17.77 21.46
CA ARG A 5 -36.89 -17.73 20.14
C ARG A 5 -36.11 -16.79 19.21
N ARG A 6 -35.49 -17.34 18.17
CA ARG A 6 -34.88 -16.58 17.06
C ARG A 6 -35.97 -16.07 16.12
N THR A 7 -36.17 -14.76 16.06
CA THR A 7 -36.98 -14.11 15.03
C THR A 7 -36.15 -13.95 13.77
N SER A 8 -36.40 -14.83 12.80
CA SER A 8 -35.88 -14.78 11.43
C SER A 8 -36.63 -13.69 10.64
N ARG A 9 -36.05 -12.49 10.56
CA ARG A 9 -36.45 -11.47 9.56
C ARG A 9 -35.22 -10.68 9.11
N ASP A 10 -35.19 -10.43 7.80
CA ASP A 10 -34.29 -9.52 7.07
C ASP A 10 -32.93 -10.07 6.62
N LEU A 11 -32.97 -11.21 5.91
CA LEU A 11 -31.93 -11.67 4.98
C LEU A 11 -32.32 -11.44 3.51
N ALA A 12 -33.12 -10.40 3.22
CA ALA A 12 -33.32 -9.91 1.86
C ALA A 12 -32.17 -8.95 1.49
N ARG A 13 -30.93 -9.47 1.49
CA ARG A 13 -29.75 -8.74 1.01
C ARG A 13 -29.91 -8.61 -0.50
N ILE A 14 -30.26 -7.39 -0.91
CA ILE A 14 -30.44 -6.92 -2.29
C ILE A 14 -29.20 -7.27 -3.12
N VAL A 15 -29.19 -8.46 -3.72
CA VAL A 15 -28.34 -8.76 -4.87
C VAL A 15 -29.10 -8.22 -6.08
N ARG A 16 -28.94 -6.92 -6.35
CA ARG A 16 -29.34 -6.36 -7.65
C ARG A 16 -28.48 -7.04 -8.71
N LYS A 17 -29.04 -8.07 -9.36
CA LYS A 17 -28.59 -8.55 -10.67
C LYS A 17 -28.61 -7.35 -11.62
N THR A 18 -27.50 -6.65 -11.72
CA THR A 18 -27.34 -5.54 -12.65
C THR A 18 -26.85 -6.15 -13.96
N HIS A 19 -27.72 -6.11 -14.96
CA HIS A 19 -27.36 -6.41 -16.34
C HIS A 19 -26.18 -5.52 -16.75
N TYR A 20 -25.05 -6.11 -17.11
CA TYR A 20 -23.91 -5.38 -17.67
C TYR A 20 -24.32 -4.88 -19.06
N SER A 21 -24.65 -3.58 -19.16
CA SER A 21 -24.98 -2.93 -20.43
C SER A 21 -23.70 -2.42 -21.10
N THR A 22 -23.63 -2.67 -22.40
CA THR A 22 -22.60 -2.28 -23.36
C THR A 22 -22.52 -0.76 -23.52
N ALA A 23 -21.29 -0.22 -23.56
CA ALA A 23 -20.91 1.20 -23.68
C ALA A 23 -21.32 2.11 -22.50
N SER A 24 -20.71 1.87 -21.34
CA SER A 24 -20.85 2.71 -20.14
C SER A 24 -19.86 3.89 -20.18
N ASN A 25 -20.34 5.11 -19.91
CA ASN A 25 -19.52 6.31 -19.71
C ASN A 25 -18.36 6.00 -18.74
N PRO A 26 -17.08 6.28 -19.08
CA PRO A 26 -15.93 6.00 -18.22
C PRO A 26 -16.08 6.50 -16.77
N GLU A 27 -16.78 7.61 -16.58
CA GLU A 27 -17.09 8.15 -15.25
C GLU A 27 -18.02 7.25 -14.43
N HIS A 28 -19.02 6.65 -15.07
CA HIS A 28 -19.90 5.67 -14.43
C HIS A 28 -19.15 4.40 -14.08
N ILE A 29 -18.32 3.87 -14.99
CA ILE A 29 -17.48 2.69 -14.72
C ILE A 29 -16.57 2.97 -13.52
N ARG A 30 -15.90 4.14 -13.48
CA ARG A 30 -15.01 4.52 -12.38
C ARG A 30 -15.76 4.64 -11.05
N ARG A 31 -16.96 5.19 -11.05
CA ARG A 31 -17.84 5.31 -9.87
C ARG A 31 -18.28 3.92 -9.38
N ASP A 32 -18.75 3.07 -10.28
CA ASP A 32 -19.27 1.74 -9.96
C ASP A 32 -18.15 0.80 -9.50
N LEU A 33 -16.98 0.83 -10.15
CA LEU A 33 -15.78 0.13 -9.71
C LEU A 33 -15.37 0.56 -8.30
N ARG A 34 -15.33 1.87 -8.02
CA ARG A 34 -15.05 2.37 -6.67
C ARG A 34 -16.10 1.96 -5.65
N ALA A 35 -17.36 1.84 -6.06
CA ALA A 35 -18.43 1.38 -5.17
C ALA A 35 -18.24 -0.11 -4.83
N LEU A 36 -17.93 -0.94 -5.84
CA LEU A 36 -17.65 -2.35 -5.66
C LEU A 36 -16.42 -2.58 -4.78
N LEU A 37 -15.31 -1.88 -5.06
CA LEU A 37 -14.07 -2.02 -4.28
C LEU A 37 -14.17 -1.49 -2.83
N ARG A 38 -15.21 -0.72 -2.49
CA ARG A 38 -15.48 -0.37 -1.08
C ARG A 38 -16.09 -1.53 -0.29
N GLU A 39 -16.70 -2.48 -0.99
CA GLU A 39 -17.30 -3.69 -0.43
C GLU A 39 -16.31 -4.86 -0.35
N THR A 40 -15.05 -4.65 -0.72
CA THR A 40 -13.96 -5.60 -0.52
C THR A 40 -13.03 -5.09 0.59
N ALA A 41 -12.60 -6.00 1.47
CA ALA A 41 -11.59 -5.67 2.48
C ALA A 41 -10.21 -5.69 1.82
N GLN A 42 -9.39 -4.66 2.07
CA GLN A 42 -8.04 -4.57 1.54
C GLN A 42 -7.03 -4.51 2.69
N PRO A 43 -5.90 -5.23 2.61
CA PRO A 43 -4.82 -5.06 3.57
C PRO A 43 -4.25 -3.65 3.46
N VAL A 44 -3.88 -3.08 4.61
CA VAL A 44 -3.24 -1.76 4.67
C VAL A 44 -1.74 -1.93 4.81
N ALA A 45 -0.99 -1.29 3.92
CA ALA A 45 0.47 -1.27 3.99
C ALA A 45 1.00 0.16 3.99
N VAL A 46 2.24 0.34 4.46
CA VAL A 46 3.00 1.58 4.31
C VAL A 46 4.29 1.26 3.59
N VAL A 47 4.46 1.85 2.41
CA VAL A 47 5.76 1.84 1.72
C VAL A 47 6.65 2.90 2.34
N THR A 48 7.92 2.58 2.47
CA THR A 48 8.93 3.47 3.02
C THR A 48 10.22 3.40 2.20
N SER A 49 10.89 4.53 2.04
CA SER A 49 12.10 4.64 1.23
C SER A 49 13.02 5.77 1.74
N LEU A 50 14.23 5.83 1.20
CA LEU A 50 15.10 7.00 1.33
C LEU A 50 14.61 8.12 0.40
N MET A 51 14.53 9.34 0.93
CA MET A 51 14.31 10.53 0.13
C MET A 51 15.66 11.09 -0.31
N PRO A 52 15.91 11.26 -1.62
CA PRO A 52 17.11 11.94 -2.10
C PRO A 52 17.14 13.36 -1.51
N GLN A 53 18.23 13.71 -0.83
CA GLN A 53 18.42 15.08 -0.36
C GLN A 53 18.83 15.96 -1.55
N ALA A 54 18.18 17.10 -1.72
CA ALA A 54 18.67 18.11 -2.66
C ALA A 54 20.06 18.57 -2.18
N PRO A 55 21.03 18.77 -3.09
CA PRO A 55 22.42 19.10 -2.74
C PRO A 55 22.63 20.53 -2.17
N SER A 56 21.62 21.14 -1.54
CA SER A 56 21.67 22.54 -1.09
C SER A 56 21.39 22.70 0.40
N GLU A 57 22.45 23.17 1.06
CA GLU A 57 22.61 23.75 2.39
C GLU A 57 22.60 22.83 3.63
N PRO A 58 23.73 22.77 4.38
CA PRO A 58 23.78 22.10 5.67
C PRO A 58 23.00 22.94 6.70
N HIS A 59 21.73 22.62 6.90
CA HIS A 59 21.01 23.09 8.07
C HIS A 59 21.43 22.26 9.30
N PRO A 60 21.85 22.89 10.41
CA PRO A 60 22.42 22.21 11.58
C PRO A 60 21.42 21.30 12.33
N ASP A 61 20.14 21.29 11.95
CA ASP A 61 19.07 20.46 12.53
C ASP A 61 18.58 19.37 11.56
N THR A 62 19.48 18.71 10.80
CA THR A 62 19.09 17.59 9.94
C THR A 62 18.72 16.36 10.78
N THR A 63 17.52 16.38 11.35
CA THR A 63 16.95 15.25 12.08
C THR A 63 16.89 14.02 11.16
N HIS A 64 17.26 12.84 11.68
CA HIS A 64 17.32 11.58 10.92
C HIS A 64 16.01 11.20 10.21
N TYR A 65 14.88 11.85 10.53
CA TYR A 65 13.59 11.63 9.89
C TYR A 65 13.42 12.37 8.56
N SER A 66 14.24 13.40 8.29
CA SER A 66 14.19 14.19 7.04
C SER A 66 14.64 13.43 5.80
N ARG A 67 15.44 12.37 5.97
CA ARG A 67 15.91 11.48 4.89
C ARG A 67 14.94 10.35 4.56
N PHE A 68 13.85 10.19 5.31
CA PHE A 68 12.92 9.09 5.11
C PHE A 68 11.60 9.60 4.57
N HIS A 69 11.07 8.86 3.60
CA HIS A 69 9.73 9.09 3.10
C HIS A 69 8.89 7.83 3.25
N GLY A 70 7.59 8.02 3.43
CA GLY A 70 6.65 6.93 3.53
C GLY A 70 5.29 7.34 3.02
N ALA A 71 4.52 6.36 2.53
CA ALA A 71 3.17 6.57 2.07
C ALA A 71 2.30 5.35 2.36
N THR A 72 1.07 5.58 2.81
CA THR A 72 0.08 4.51 2.97
C THR A 72 -0.37 4.01 1.60
N LEU A 73 -0.34 2.69 1.43
CA LEU A 73 -0.79 1.96 0.26
C LEU A 73 -2.12 1.25 0.55
N SER A 74 -3.12 1.51 -0.28
CA SER A 74 -4.38 0.74 -0.30
C SER A 74 -4.49 -0.17 -1.53
N SER A 75 -3.45 -0.21 -2.37
CA SER A 75 -3.38 -0.96 -3.63
C SER A 75 -2.33 -2.08 -3.59
N PHE A 76 -1.82 -2.40 -2.40
CA PHE A 76 -0.82 -3.45 -2.23
C PHE A 76 -1.41 -4.82 -2.55
N SER A 77 -0.70 -5.59 -3.37
CA SER A 77 -1.00 -7.00 -3.66
C SER A 77 0.29 -7.79 -3.83
N SER A 78 0.29 -9.04 -3.32
CA SER A 78 1.21 -10.06 -3.83
C SER A 78 0.76 -10.48 -5.24
N ILE A 79 1.69 -10.70 -6.16
CA ILE A 79 1.38 -11.06 -7.55
C ILE A 79 2.02 -12.39 -7.98
N ALA A 80 3.14 -12.80 -7.37
CA ALA A 80 3.77 -14.10 -7.62
C ALA A 80 4.56 -14.54 -6.38
N LEU A 81 4.67 -15.86 -6.18
CA LEU A 81 5.53 -16.46 -5.16
C LEU A 81 6.72 -17.20 -5.79
N ASP A 82 6.46 -17.93 -6.87
CA ASP A 82 7.44 -18.73 -7.62
C ASP A 82 7.39 -18.36 -9.12
N PRO A 83 8.53 -18.33 -9.84
CA PRO A 83 9.92 -18.50 -9.38
C PRO A 83 10.48 -17.29 -8.63
N HIS A 84 9.76 -16.17 -8.64
CA HIS A 84 10.18 -14.93 -8.02
C HIS A 84 9.06 -14.36 -7.15
N PRO A 85 9.31 -14.04 -5.87
CA PRO A 85 8.31 -13.42 -5.02
C PRO A 85 8.14 -11.95 -5.44
N LEU A 86 6.98 -11.62 -5.97
CA LEU A 86 6.68 -10.31 -6.53
C LEU A 86 5.47 -9.67 -5.84
N VAL A 87 5.55 -8.37 -5.64
CA VAL A 87 4.46 -7.53 -5.14
C VAL A 87 4.23 -6.36 -6.10
N ALA A 88 3.01 -5.83 -6.07
CA ALA A 88 2.63 -4.65 -6.84
C ALA A 88 1.83 -3.67 -6.01
N PHE A 89 1.95 -2.39 -6.36
CA PHE A 89 1.11 -1.31 -5.84
C PHE A 89 1.11 -0.14 -6.80
N SER A 90 0.14 0.76 -6.64
CA SER A 90 0.02 1.97 -7.45
C SER A 90 0.03 3.22 -6.58
N LEU A 91 0.73 4.25 -7.06
CA LEU A 91 0.80 5.57 -6.43
C LEU A 91 0.13 6.61 -7.34
N ARG A 92 -0.66 7.50 -6.73
CA ARG A 92 -1.19 8.68 -7.42
C ARG A 92 -0.04 9.64 -7.74
N VAL A 93 -0.10 10.33 -8.88
CA VAL A 93 0.87 11.36 -9.25
C VAL A 93 0.23 12.75 -9.31
N PRO A 94 0.95 13.82 -8.95
CA PRO A 94 2.34 13.84 -8.46
C PRO A 94 2.51 13.23 -7.05
N SER A 95 3.62 12.53 -6.82
CA SER A 95 3.94 11.92 -5.52
C SER A 95 5.44 11.92 -5.26
N ARG A 96 5.84 12.41 -4.06
CA ARG A 96 7.24 12.38 -3.62
C ARG A 96 7.77 10.95 -3.49
N MET A 97 6.93 10.03 -3.04
CA MET A 97 7.26 8.60 -2.99
C MET A 97 7.54 8.05 -4.38
N ALA A 98 6.69 8.37 -5.37
CA ALA A 98 6.90 7.91 -6.74
C ALA A 98 8.23 8.45 -7.32
N THR A 99 8.57 9.71 -7.06
CA THR A 99 9.86 10.29 -7.46
C THR A 99 11.04 9.58 -6.78
N SER A 100 11.03 9.46 -5.45
CA SER A 100 12.07 8.77 -4.67
C SER A 100 12.33 7.34 -5.15
N LEU A 101 11.27 6.59 -5.46
CA LEU A 101 11.39 5.23 -5.97
C LEU A 101 11.97 5.15 -7.38
N LYS A 102 11.61 6.10 -8.26
CA LYS A 102 12.21 6.20 -9.60
C LYS A 102 13.69 6.54 -9.54
N ASP A 103 14.05 7.49 -8.68
CA ASP A 103 15.45 7.88 -8.47
C ASP A 103 16.27 6.70 -7.91
N ALA A 104 15.72 5.97 -6.94
CA ALA A 104 16.36 4.78 -6.39
C ALA A 104 16.54 3.66 -7.42
N HIS A 105 15.59 3.48 -8.35
CA HIS A 105 15.69 2.51 -9.44
C HIS A 105 16.73 2.91 -10.51
N ALA A 106 16.89 4.21 -10.76
CA ALA A 106 17.87 4.74 -11.71
C ALA A 106 19.31 4.81 -11.15
N ALA A 107 19.45 4.80 -9.83
CA ALA A 107 20.72 4.80 -9.12
C ALA A 107 21.48 3.46 -9.27
N PRO A 108 22.76 3.37 -8.83
CA PRO A 108 23.51 2.13 -8.85
C PRO A 108 22.77 0.99 -8.13
N PRO A 109 22.97 -0.27 -8.55
CA PRO A 109 22.22 -1.40 -8.01
C PRO A 109 22.42 -1.52 -6.49
N VAL A 110 21.33 -1.39 -5.74
CA VAL A 110 21.27 -1.69 -4.31
C VAL A 110 20.38 -2.91 -4.06
N PRO A 111 20.57 -3.65 -2.95
CA PRO A 111 19.77 -4.84 -2.66
C PRO A 111 18.27 -4.56 -2.52
N SER A 112 17.90 -3.38 -2.01
CA SER A 112 16.51 -2.97 -1.83
C SER A 112 16.35 -1.47 -2.03
N HIS A 113 15.26 -1.07 -2.67
CA HIS A 113 14.91 0.35 -2.88
C HIS A 113 13.94 0.86 -1.81
N MET A 114 13.19 -0.04 -1.19
CA MET A 114 12.10 0.30 -0.28
C MET A 114 11.76 -0.85 0.66
N VAL A 115 11.03 -0.53 1.73
CA VAL A 115 10.38 -1.51 2.60
C VAL A 115 8.87 -1.32 2.54
N VAL A 116 8.14 -2.41 2.30
CA VAL A 116 6.68 -2.45 2.40
C VAL A 116 6.30 -3.06 3.75
N ASN A 117 5.71 -2.24 4.62
CA ASN A 117 5.29 -2.62 5.95
C ASN A 117 3.80 -2.97 5.94
N ILE A 118 3.45 -4.23 6.13
CA ILE A 118 2.06 -4.69 6.27
C ILE A 118 1.62 -4.39 7.70
N LEU A 119 0.61 -3.53 7.87
CA LEU A 119 0.25 -3.02 9.19
C LEU A 119 -0.59 -4.02 9.99
N SER A 120 -0.37 -4.04 11.30
CA SER A 120 -1.22 -4.77 12.25
C SER A 120 -2.41 -3.92 12.70
N ALA A 121 -3.44 -4.55 13.28
CA ALA A 121 -4.67 -3.88 13.69
C ALA A 121 -4.44 -2.72 14.67
N ALA A 122 -3.39 -2.79 15.49
CA ALA A 122 -2.97 -1.73 16.40
C ALA A 122 -2.50 -0.43 15.70
N GLN A 123 -2.24 -0.46 14.39
CA GLN A 123 -1.51 0.60 13.68
C GLN A 123 -2.39 1.50 12.79
N ALA A 124 -3.70 1.56 13.04
CA ALA A 124 -4.61 2.44 12.30
C ALA A 124 -4.15 3.92 12.31
N ALA A 125 -3.60 4.40 13.43
CA ALA A 125 -3.06 5.76 13.54
C ALA A 125 -1.85 6.00 12.62
N ILE A 126 -0.99 5.00 12.44
CA ILE A 126 0.15 5.06 11.51
C ILE A 126 -0.37 5.14 10.07
N ALA A 127 -1.34 4.31 9.70
CA ALA A 127 -1.96 4.36 8.37
C ALA A 127 -2.51 5.76 8.03
N VAL A 128 -3.19 6.41 8.97
CA VAL A 128 -3.69 7.79 8.79
C VAL A 128 -2.53 8.75 8.60
N ARG A 129 -1.52 8.68 9.46
CA ARG A 129 -0.37 9.59 9.45
C ARG A 129 0.38 9.58 8.12
N PHE A 130 0.65 8.40 7.58
CA PHE A 130 1.33 8.22 6.29
C PHE A 130 0.41 8.44 5.07
N SER A 131 -0.89 8.67 5.27
CA SER A 131 -1.84 9.00 4.19
C SER A 131 -2.13 10.50 4.05
N ARG A 132 -1.75 11.31 5.05
CA ARG A 132 -2.07 12.75 5.16
C ARG A 132 -0.81 13.59 5.31
N PRO A 133 -0.01 13.74 4.23
CA PRO A 133 1.22 14.54 4.27
C PRO A 133 0.95 16.04 4.53
N ASP A 134 -0.29 16.49 4.31
CA ASP A 134 -0.78 17.84 4.63
C ASP A 134 -0.88 18.09 6.14
N LEU A 135 -1.27 17.08 6.91
CA LEU A 135 -1.40 17.17 8.37
C LEU A 135 -0.17 16.65 9.11
N HIS A 136 0.59 15.77 8.47
CA HIS A 136 1.75 15.10 9.06
C HIS A 136 2.95 15.19 8.12
N PRO A 137 3.64 16.35 8.07
CA PRO A 137 4.81 16.53 7.20
C PRO A 137 6.00 15.66 7.61
N HIS A 138 6.10 15.30 8.90
CA HIS A 138 7.19 14.48 9.46
C HIS A 138 6.65 13.22 10.16
N PRO A 139 6.06 12.25 9.41
CA PRO A 139 5.35 11.13 10.00
C PRO A 139 6.26 10.20 10.84
N PHE A 140 7.55 10.15 10.52
CA PHE A 140 8.53 9.33 11.24
C PHE A 140 8.94 9.90 12.61
N ALA A 141 8.71 11.18 12.90
CA ALA A 141 9.02 11.75 14.22
C ALA A 141 8.20 11.13 15.36
N HIS A 142 7.04 10.53 15.02
CA HIS A 142 6.12 9.92 15.99
C HIS A 142 5.83 8.45 15.69
N THR A 143 6.60 7.83 14.80
CA THR A 143 6.41 6.44 14.39
C THR A 143 7.68 5.66 14.70
N PRO A 144 7.64 4.70 15.64
CA PRO A 144 8.76 3.82 15.90
C PRO A 144 9.13 3.00 14.66
N TYR A 145 10.42 2.93 14.35
CA TYR A 145 10.98 2.11 13.29
C TYR A 145 12.36 1.59 13.66
N THR A 146 12.76 0.54 12.98
CA THR A 146 14.13 0.02 12.95
C THR A 146 14.70 0.21 11.54
N LEU A 147 16.02 0.13 11.39
CA LEU A 147 16.65 0.22 10.08
C LEU A 147 17.04 -1.17 9.59
N THR A 148 16.77 -1.45 8.31
CA THR A 148 17.28 -2.65 7.64
C THR A 148 18.80 -2.55 7.44
N SER A 149 19.42 -3.63 6.93
CA SER A 149 20.84 -3.62 6.55
C SER A 149 21.20 -2.54 5.51
N GLU A 150 20.24 -2.13 4.68
CA GLU A 150 20.39 -1.07 3.68
C GLU A 150 20.05 0.32 4.24
N GLY A 151 19.73 0.43 5.54
CA GLY A 151 19.37 1.69 6.18
C GLY A 151 17.95 2.17 5.86
N LEU A 152 17.08 1.30 5.35
CA LEU A 152 15.67 1.62 5.07
C LEU A 152 14.82 1.46 6.34
N PRO A 153 13.81 2.30 6.58
CA PRO A 153 13.03 2.24 7.81
C PRO A 153 11.93 1.16 7.74
N ALA A 154 12.03 0.16 8.62
CA ALA A 154 10.99 -0.84 8.87
C ALA A 154 10.17 -0.46 10.12
N ILE A 155 8.86 -0.28 9.96
CA ILE A 155 7.96 0.19 11.02
C ILE A 155 7.81 -0.90 12.09
N THR A 156 8.09 -0.54 13.34
CA THR A 156 8.00 -1.48 14.47
C THR A 156 6.54 -1.81 14.79
N GLY A 157 6.27 -3.08 15.11
CA GLY A 157 4.92 -3.57 15.43
C GLY A 157 4.02 -3.80 14.21
N SER A 158 4.57 -3.69 12.99
CA SER A 158 3.90 -4.15 11.78
C SER A 158 3.74 -5.66 11.78
N LEU A 159 2.70 -6.15 11.10
CA LEU A 159 2.44 -7.59 10.95
C LEU A 159 3.58 -8.27 10.18
N GLY A 160 4.17 -7.55 9.24
CA GLY A 160 5.37 -7.97 8.52
C GLY A 160 5.99 -6.80 7.77
N ALA A 161 7.27 -6.91 7.42
CA ALA A 161 7.96 -5.94 6.59
C ALA A 161 8.75 -6.66 5.48
N LEU A 162 8.63 -6.13 4.27
CA LEU A 162 9.19 -6.73 3.06
C LEU A 162 10.20 -5.75 2.44
N SER A 163 11.47 -6.13 2.42
CA SER A 163 12.52 -5.40 1.71
C SER A 163 12.44 -5.72 0.22
N CYS A 164 12.22 -4.69 -0.58
CA CYS A 164 11.79 -4.81 -1.97
C CYS A 164 12.71 -4.06 -2.92
N ARG A 165 12.96 -4.67 -4.08
CA ARG A 165 13.68 -4.06 -5.20
C ARG A 165 12.76 -3.94 -6.41
N LEU A 166 12.68 -2.75 -6.99
CA LEU A 166 11.93 -2.53 -8.23
C LEU A 166 12.58 -3.31 -9.38
N ILE A 167 11.77 -4.05 -10.14
CA ILE A 167 12.24 -4.85 -11.27
C ILE A 167 12.17 -4.12 -12.61
N ALA A 168 11.41 -3.03 -12.66
CA ALA A 168 11.23 -2.19 -13.84
C ALA A 168 10.92 -0.75 -13.42
N ALA A 169 11.06 0.18 -14.37
CA ALA A 169 10.53 1.53 -14.24
C ALA A 169 9.01 1.48 -13.99
N SER A 170 8.49 2.49 -13.29
CA SER A 170 7.06 2.58 -13.05
C SER A 170 6.28 2.71 -14.36
N TRP A 171 5.09 2.10 -14.40
CA TRP A 171 4.22 2.13 -15.57
C TRP A 171 3.10 3.14 -15.38
N PRO A 172 3.03 4.21 -16.21
CA PRO A 172 1.94 5.16 -16.14
C PRO A 172 0.61 4.51 -16.55
N LEU A 173 -0.36 4.48 -15.64
CA LEU A 173 -1.66 3.83 -15.87
C LEU A 173 -2.66 4.71 -16.64
N HIS A 174 -2.30 5.94 -16.98
CA HIS A 174 -3.13 6.81 -17.82
C HIS A 174 -2.97 6.52 -19.31
N ASP A 175 -1.91 5.84 -19.70
CA ASP A 175 -1.60 5.50 -21.09
C ASP A 175 -1.57 3.97 -21.27
N ILE A 176 -2.77 3.37 -21.25
CA ILE A 176 -2.94 1.91 -21.36
C ILE A 176 -2.45 1.40 -22.74
N GLU A 177 -2.42 2.26 -23.77
CA GLU A 177 -1.90 1.91 -25.10
C GLU A 177 -0.40 1.58 -25.07
N MET A 178 0.37 2.14 -24.12
CA MET A 178 1.76 1.74 -23.89
C MET A 178 1.89 0.29 -23.39
N LEU A 179 0.86 -0.27 -22.73
CA LEU A 179 0.85 -1.66 -22.29
C LEU A 179 0.59 -2.65 -23.44
N ASP A 180 -0.14 -2.20 -24.47
CA ASP A 180 -0.55 -3.02 -25.62
C ASP A 180 0.50 -3.04 -26.75
N SER A 181 1.45 -2.08 -26.72
CA SER A 181 2.31 -1.79 -27.85
C SER A 181 3.65 -2.53 -27.80
N LYS A 182 3.85 -3.44 -28.76
CA LYS A 182 5.14 -3.90 -29.31
C LYS A 182 6.06 -2.78 -29.85
N ASN A 183 5.81 -1.51 -29.53
CA ASN A 183 6.54 -0.36 -30.04
C ASN A 183 7.06 0.50 -28.89
N LYS A 184 8.36 0.33 -28.59
CA LYS A 184 9.17 1.35 -27.90
C LYS A 184 9.13 2.63 -28.73
N LYS A 185 8.18 3.53 -28.44
CA LYS A 185 8.39 4.95 -28.69
C LYS A 185 8.74 5.60 -27.36
N GLU A 186 10.00 6.01 -27.28
CA GLU A 186 10.53 6.85 -26.21
C GLU A 186 9.73 8.14 -26.15
N GLY A 187 9.24 8.45 -24.96
CA GLY A 187 8.43 9.64 -24.69
C GLY A 187 7.15 9.27 -23.96
N ALA A 188 7.23 9.16 -22.63
CA ALA A 188 6.05 9.14 -21.79
C ALA A 188 5.22 10.40 -22.12
N ARG A 189 4.04 10.23 -22.72
CA ARG A 189 3.13 11.34 -22.98
C ARG A 189 2.77 11.96 -21.62
N SER A 190 3.10 13.24 -21.45
CA SER A 190 2.70 14.01 -20.26
C SER A 190 1.19 13.94 -20.15
N TRP A 191 0.69 13.47 -19.02
CA TRP A 191 -0.74 13.37 -18.77
C TRP A 191 -1.37 14.78 -18.78
N GLN A 192 -2.33 15.01 -19.69
CA GLN A 192 -3.01 16.30 -19.91
C GLN A 192 -4.51 16.25 -19.54
N GLY A 193 -4.92 15.23 -18.79
CA GLY A 193 -6.31 15.10 -18.33
C GLY A 193 -6.63 15.98 -17.12
N ASP A 194 -7.91 16.06 -16.74
CA ASP A 194 -8.42 16.83 -15.59
C ASP A 194 -8.64 15.94 -14.33
N GLY A 195 -8.00 14.76 -14.29
CA GLY A 195 -8.14 13.71 -13.27
C GLY A 195 -6.94 13.51 -12.33
N ILE A 196 -6.80 12.30 -11.77
CA ILE A 196 -5.60 11.90 -11.02
C ILE A 196 -5.02 10.70 -11.74
N ALA A 197 -3.84 10.85 -12.35
CA ALA A 197 -3.11 9.73 -12.91
C ALA A 197 -2.47 8.90 -11.79
N SER A 198 -2.16 7.64 -12.09
CA SER A 198 -1.45 6.74 -11.17
C SER A 198 -0.36 6.01 -11.93
N GLU A 199 0.72 5.68 -11.23
CA GLU A 199 1.80 4.85 -11.75
C GLU A 199 1.80 3.51 -11.00
N LEU A 200 1.99 2.42 -11.73
CA LEU A 200 2.14 1.07 -11.20
C LEU A 200 3.61 0.76 -10.96
N PHE A 201 3.89 0.17 -9.80
CA PHE A 201 5.20 -0.31 -9.39
C PHE A 201 5.12 -1.81 -9.17
N ILE A 202 6.07 -2.55 -9.75
CA ILE A 202 6.26 -3.97 -9.50
C ILE A 202 7.64 -4.14 -8.86
N ALA A 203 7.68 -4.87 -7.75
CA ALA A 203 8.90 -5.10 -6.99
C ALA A 203 9.06 -6.57 -6.64
N GLN A 204 10.30 -7.01 -6.65
CA GLN A 204 10.71 -8.29 -6.12
C GLN A 204 10.98 -8.16 -4.63
N VAL A 205 10.40 -9.07 -3.84
CA VAL A 205 10.74 -9.21 -2.42
C VAL A 205 12.10 -9.87 -2.34
N THR A 206 13.07 -9.17 -1.74
CA THR A 206 14.44 -9.67 -1.58
C THR A 206 14.66 -10.28 -0.21
N ARG A 207 13.93 -9.78 0.81
CA ARG A 207 13.99 -10.26 2.19
C ARG A 207 12.69 -9.97 2.91
N VAL A 208 12.27 -10.89 3.78
CA VAL A 208 11.23 -10.66 4.79
C VAL A 208 11.96 -10.29 6.07
N GLU A 209 11.69 -9.10 6.61
CA GLU A 209 12.38 -8.60 7.80
C GLU A 209 11.82 -9.26 9.07
N SER A 210 12.71 -9.65 9.97
CA SER A 210 12.34 -10.09 11.32
C SER A 210 12.06 -8.87 12.18
N LEU A 211 10.78 -8.61 12.46
CA LEU A 211 10.37 -7.55 13.36
C LEU A 211 10.46 -8.08 14.80
N CYS A 212 11.11 -7.33 15.69
CA CYS A 212 11.19 -7.70 17.10
C CYS A 212 9.77 -7.80 17.68
N ALA A 213 9.36 -9.01 18.07
CA ALA A 213 8.16 -9.21 18.85
C ALA A 213 8.40 -8.63 20.24
N SER A 214 7.52 -7.73 20.69
CA SER A 214 7.42 -7.43 22.12
C SER A 214 6.82 -8.64 22.81
N ASP A 215 7.34 -9.05 23.96
CA ASP A 215 6.87 -10.20 24.75
C ASP A 215 5.41 -10.06 25.26
N GLU A 216 4.75 -8.93 25.02
CA GLU A 216 3.34 -8.73 25.30
C GLU A 216 2.48 -9.27 24.14
N GLU A 217 1.79 -10.38 24.38
CA GLU A 217 0.78 -11.00 23.51
C GLU A 217 -0.46 -10.10 23.35
N ASP A 218 -0.32 -8.99 22.63
CA ASP A 218 -1.45 -8.17 22.19
C ASP A 218 -2.02 -8.75 20.89
N SER A 219 -3.20 -9.38 20.97
CA SER A 219 -3.91 -9.99 19.84
C SER A 219 -4.16 -9.02 18.67
N THR A 220 -4.11 -7.71 18.92
CA THR A 220 -4.23 -6.70 17.87
C THR A 220 -2.96 -6.53 17.04
N ARG A 221 -1.80 -6.99 17.54
CA ARG A 221 -0.52 -6.97 16.81
C ARG A 221 -0.35 -8.18 15.91
N THR A 222 -0.98 -9.30 16.24
CA THR A 222 -0.97 -10.53 15.44
C THR A 222 -2.03 -10.53 14.35
N SER A 223 -3.02 -9.62 14.43
CA SER A 223 -4.09 -9.48 13.43
C SER A 223 -3.78 -8.38 12.40
N PRO A 224 -4.15 -8.55 11.11
CA PRO A 224 -3.93 -7.55 10.07
C PRO A 224 -4.82 -6.32 10.22
N LEU A 225 -4.30 -5.17 9.82
CA LEU A 225 -5.12 -3.98 9.58
C LEU A 225 -5.78 -4.07 8.20
N LEU A 226 -7.10 -3.99 8.19
CA LEU A 226 -7.90 -3.97 6.98
C LEU A 226 -8.57 -2.61 6.79
N TYR A 227 -8.68 -2.17 5.54
CA TYR A 227 -9.53 -1.06 5.16
C TYR A 227 -10.79 -1.59 4.47
N TYR A 228 -11.95 -1.31 5.05
CA TYR A 228 -13.24 -1.80 4.59
C TYR A 228 -14.32 -0.73 4.79
N ARG A 229 -15.13 -0.46 3.76
CA ARG A 229 -16.22 0.54 3.81
C ARG A 229 -15.80 1.89 4.42
N ARG A 230 -14.61 2.38 4.02
CA ARG A 230 -14.03 3.65 4.50
C ARG A 230 -13.67 3.68 5.99
N ARG A 231 -13.49 2.53 6.63
CA ARG A 231 -13.09 2.39 8.02
C ARG A 231 -11.96 1.38 8.14
N TYR A 232 -11.19 1.51 9.21
CA TYR A 232 -10.26 0.48 9.62
C TYR A 232 -11.00 -0.62 10.37
N ALA A 233 -10.66 -1.86 10.09
CA ALA A 233 -11.19 -3.06 10.70
C ALA A 233 -10.05 -4.10 10.85
N THR A 234 -10.35 -5.22 11.48
CA THR A 234 -9.44 -6.36 11.56
C THR A 234 -10.21 -7.67 11.45
N THR A 235 -9.51 -8.79 11.40
CA THR A 235 -10.07 -10.13 11.37
C THR A 235 -10.35 -10.62 12.79
N CYS A 236 -11.21 -11.62 12.90
CA CYS A 236 -11.32 -12.46 14.10
C CYS A 236 -10.96 -13.89 13.69
N ASP A 237 -10.39 -14.65 14.62
CA ASP A 237 -10.13 -16.06 14.38
C ASP A 237 -11.45 -16.82 14.19
N LEU A 238 -11.43 -17.81 13.30
CA LEU A 238 -12.55 -18.72 13.14
C LEU A 238 -12.41 -19.80 14.20
N GLU A 239 -13.48 -20.05 14.96
CA GLU A 239 -13.55 -21.21 15.85
C GLU A 239 -13.28 -22.46 15.01
N ALA A 240 -12.29 -23.27 15.41
CA ALA A 240 -12.02 -24.52 14.74
C ALA A 240 -13.29 -25.41 14.82
N PRO A 241 -13.71 -26.05 13.73
CA PRO A 241 -14.82 -26.99 13.81
C PRO A 241 -14.45 -28.11 14.77
N ASP A 242 -15.30 -28.37 15.77
CA ASP A 242 -15.21 -29.54 16.63
C ASP A 242 -15.15 -30.79 15.74
N HIS A 243 -14.02 -31.48 15.74
CA HIS A 243 -13.81 -32.73 15.01
C HIS A 243 -14.29 -33.92 15.82
#